data_AF-A0AAQ4F2A4-F1
#
_entry.id   AF-A0AAQ4F2A4-F1
#
_cell.length_a   1.000
_cell.length_b   1.000
_cell.length_c   1.000
_cell.angle_alpha   90.00
_cell.angle_beta   90.00
_cell.angle_gamma   90.00
#
_symmetry.space_group_name_H-M   'P 1'
#
loop_
_entity.id
_entity.type
_entity.pdbx_description
1 polymer ?
#
loop_
_entity_poly.entity_id
_entity_poly.type
_entity_poly.pdbx_seq_one_letter_code
_entity_poly.pdbx_strand_id
1 'polypeptide(L)'
;MGNTAVAAAILLTGSSPTQVLRLFKSAGIACFSKRKYDRLQRDILIPAVHKLWGRKQNSLVNSLSRAEAQLAGDSRADSPGFCAKYGTYSLLDTSLNRIIDMQLVQSSEVSSSGAMELEGLKRALKRLDDKNISVREIVTDRHVQVRSHMRQHRPDIAHYIDAWHVAKGLKKKLQAASCSRGCGVIEEWMTSIINQFYFAVKIAGRRVHTAAERGELAVAIWLPLLNHVQDKHCGHSGEYANCEHGDLLPRKWIFLGTSIY
;
A
#
# COMPACT_ATOMS: atom_id res chain seq x y z
N MET A 1 30.69 23.49 -11.10
CA MET A 1 29.49 22.85 -10.50
C MET A 1 28.55 22.18 -11.52
N GLY A 2 28.62 22.47 -12.84
CA GLY A 2 27.64 21.96 -13.83
C GLY A 2 27.55 20.43 -13.98
N ASN A 3 28.67 19.72 -14.13
CA ASN A 3 28.63 18.26 -14.39
C ASN A 3 28.01 17.45 -13.24
N THR A 4 28.32 17.79 -11.99
CA THR A 4 27.74 17.10 -10.83
C THR A 4 26.25 17.39 -10.69
N ALA A 5 25.81 18.63 -10.94
CA ALA A 5 24.40 19.01 -10.90
C ALA A 5 23.59 18.28 -11.98
N VAL A 6 24.10 18.20 -13.21
CA VAL A 6 23.45 17.46 -14.30
C VAL A 6 23.42 15.96 -14.00
N ALA A 7 24.50 15.37 -13.49
CA ALA A 7 24.50 13.96 -13.09
C ALA A 7 23.52 13.69 -11.94
N ALA A 8 23.42 14.59 -10.97
CA ALA A 8 22.45 14.52 -9.89
C ALA A 8 21.02 14.60 -10.43
N ALA A 9 20.75 15.53 -11.35
CA ALA A 9 19.44 15.66 -11.97
C ALA A 9 19.03 14.36 -12.66
N ILE A 10 19.90 13.80 -13.52
CA ILE A 10 19.65 12.51 -14.20
C ILE A 10 19.32 11.40 -13.19
N LEU A 11 20.12 11.27 -12.12
CA LEU A 11 19.94 10.22 -11.11
C LEU A 11 18.62 10.39 -10.34
N LEU A 12 18.36 11.60 -9.83
CA LEU A 12 17.25 11.86 -8.91
C LEU A 12 15.90 11.89 -9.61
N THR A 13 15.85 12.19 -10.91
CA THR A 13 14.62 12.10 -11.71
C THR A 13 14.39 10.71 -12.29
N GLY A 14 15.34 9.77 -12.15
CA GLY A 14 15.28 8.45 -12.76
C GLY A 14 15.40 8.48 -14.29
N SER A 15 15.95 9.55 -14.87
CA SER A 15 16.11 9.67 -16.31
C SER A 15 17.19 8.73 -16.84
N SER A 16 17.02 8.22 -18.07
CA SER A 16 18.04 7.40 -18.71
C SER A 16 19.28 8.24 -19.04
N PRO A 17 20.46 7.95 -18.45
CA PRO A 17 21.67 8.70 -18.74
C PRO A 17 22.05 8.60 -20.22
N THR A 18 21.78 7.46 -20.87
CA THR A 18 22.07 7.27 -22.30
C THR A 18 21.20 8.18 -23.17
N GLN A 19 19.91 8.33 -22.84
CA GLN A 19 19.01 9.20 -23.60
C GLN A 19 19.37 10.67 -23.41
N VAL A 20 19.63 11.11 -22.17
CA VAL A 20 19.99 12.50 -21.86
C VAL A 20 21.31 12.89 -22.53
N LEU A 21 22.33 12.03 -22.45
CA LEU A 21 23.63 12.30 -23.10
C LEU A 21 23.53 12.31 -24.63
N ARG A 22 22.66 11.48 -25.22
CA ARG A 22 22.38 11.51 -26.66
C ARG A 22 21.70 12.81 -27.06
N LEU A 23 20.70 13.26 -26.29
CA LEU A 23 20.01 14.53 -26.51
C LEU A 23 21.00 15.70 -26.53
N PHE A 24 21.86 15.80 -25.53
CA PHE A 24 22.86 16.87 -25.47
C PHE A 24 23.82 16.83 -26.65
N LYS A 25 24.27 15.64 -27.05
CA LYS A 25 25.11 15.48 -28.24
C LYS A 25 24.39 15.97 -29.50
N SER A 26 23.12 15.62 -29.68
CA SER A 26 22.31 16.06 -30.83
C SER A 26 22.04 17.56 -30.84
N ALA A 27 21.91 18.18 -29.66
CA ALA A 27 21.69 19.62 -29.52
C ALA A 27 22.99 20.45 -29.54
N GLY A 28 24.16 19.83 -29.73
CA GLY A 28 25.45 20.52 -29.67
C GLY A 28 25.84 21.00 -28.26
N ILE A 29 25.18 20.49 -27.21
CA ILE A 29 25.43 20.84 -25.81
C ILE A 29 26.58 19.97 -25.29
N ALA A 30 27.67 20.60 -24.88
CA ALA A 30 28.80 19.91 -24.27
C ALA A 30 28.37 19.21 -22.96
N CYS A 31 28.63 17.90 -22.85
CA CYS A 31 28.32 17.13 -21.65
C CYS A 31 29.37 16.03 -21.38
N PHE A 32 29.35 15.48 -20.17
CA PHE A 32 30.23 14.39 -19.76
C PHE A 32 29.87 13.06 -20.44
N SER A 33 30.83 12.15 -20.53
CA SER A 33 30.60 10.79 -21.02
C SER A 33 29.84 9.93 -20.00
N LYS A 34 29.23 8.84 -20.46
CA LYS A 34 28.58 7.85 -19.58
C LYS A 34 29.54 7.30 -18.52
N ARG A 35 30.81 7.05 -18.87
CA ARG A 35 31.85 6.64 -17.91
C ARG A 35 32.07 7.67 -16.79
N LYS A 36 32.02 8.96 -17.12
CA LYS A 36 32.14 10.05 -16.13
C LYS A 36 30.87 10.18 -15.29
N TYR A 37 29.69 9.98 -15.87
CA TYR A 37 28.43 9.85 -15.12
C TYR A 37 28.52 8.74 -14.06
N ASP A 38 28.93 7.53 -14.46
CA ASP A 38 29.01 6.38 -13.54
C ASP A 38 29.99 6.63 -12.39
N ARG A 39 31.11 7.30 -12.68
CA ARG A 39 32.08 7.74 -11.66
C ARG A 39 31.46 8.76 -10.70
N LEU A 40 30.78 9.78 -11.21
CA LEU A 40 30.09 10.78 -10.37
C LEU A 40 29.02 10.13 -9.50
N GLN A 41 28.26 9.19 -10.07
CA GLN A 41 27.22 8.45 -9.35
C GLN A 41 27.80 7.66 -8.18
N ARG A 42 28.83 6.83 -8.44
CA ARG A 42 29.46 5.98 -7.43
C ARG A 42 30.21 6.78 -6.36
N ASP A 43 30.99 7.77 -6.76
CA ASP A 43 31.96 8.40 -5.86
C ASP A 43 31.37 9.61 -5.11
N ILE A 44 30.28 10.20 -5.62
CA ILE A 44 29.70 11.44 -5.06
C ILE A 44 28.21 11.29 -4.77
N LEU A 45 27.40 10.95 -5.77
CA LEU A 45 25.94 11.08 -5.66
C LEU A 45 25.33 10.02 -4.74
N ILE A 46 25.65 8.73 -4.95
CA ILE A 46 25.15 7.63 -4.10
C ILE A 46 25.59 7.84 -2.64
N PRO A 47 26.87 8.12 -2.32
CA PRO A 47 27.28 8.43 -0.95
C PRO A 47 26.54 9.62 -0.34
N ALA A 48 26.30 10.68 -1.12
CA ALA A 48 25.54 11.84 -0.65
C ALA A 48 24.08 11.49 -0.31
N VAL A 49 23.42 10.68 -1.15
CA VAL A 49 22.06 10.17 -0.91
C VAL A 49 22.03 9.31 0.35
N HIS A 50 22.95 8.34 0.50
CA HIS A 50 23.02 7.50 1.71
C HIS A 50 23.26 8.32 2.98
N LYS A 51 24.14 9.33 2.92
CA LYS A 51 24.42 10.21 4.05
C LYS A 51 23.19 11.01 4.45
N LEU A 52 22.45 11.56 3.49
CA LEU A 52 21.22 12.31 3.76
C LEU A 52 20.12 11.39 4.29
N TRP A 53 19.91 10.23 3.65
CA TRP A 53 18.96 9.21 4.07
C TRP A 53 19.23 8.77 5.51
N GLY A 54 20.46 8.37 5.84
CA GLY A 54 20.83 7.93 7.18
C GLY A 54 20.58 9.01 8.25
N ARG A 55 20.89 10.27 7.95
CA ARG A 55 20.59 11.40 8.85
C ARG A 55 19.08 11.56 9.08
N LYS A 56 18.28 11.57 8.01
CA LYS A 56 16.82 11.72 8.09
C LYS A 56 16.17 10.54 8.81
N GLN A 57 16.60 9.33 8.47
CA GLN A 57 16.10 8.10 9.07
C GLN A 57 16.40 8.03 10.57
N ASN A 58 17.62 8.36 10.98
CA ASN A 58 17.97 8.38 12.42
C ASN A 58 17.13 9.42 13.19
N SER A 59 16.91 10.59 12.61
CA SER A 59 16.02 11.59 13.21
C SER A 59 14.58 11.10 13.37
N LEU A 60 14.04 10.40 12.36
CA LEU A 60 12.68 9.84 12.40
C LEU A 60 12.56 8.73 13.44
N VAL A 61 13.49 7.78 13.43
CA VAL A 61 13.53 6.69 14.42
C VAL A 61 13.61 7.24 15.85
N ASN A 62 14.45 8.26 16.09
CA ASN A 62 14.56 8.87 17.41
C ASN A 62 13.26 9.57 17.85
N SER A 63 12.40 10.01 16.93
CA SER A 63 11.08 10.53 17.27
C SER A 63 10.06 9.43 17.57
N LEU A 64 10.24 8.24 16.99
CA LEU A 64 9.36 7.09 17.18
C LEU A 64 9.60 6.34 18.49
N SER A 65 10.79 6.41 19.09
CA SER A 65 11.07 5.74 20.37
C SER A 65 10.18 6.18 21.55
N ARG A 66 9.34 7.20 21.36
CA ARG A 66 8.42 7.74 22.35
C ARG A 66 6.97 7.27 22.19
N ALA A 67 6.64 6.54 21.12
CA ALA A 67 5.30 6.05 20.83
C ALA A 67 5.35 4.67 20.16
N GLU A 68 4.24 3.93 20.18
CA GLU A 68 4.15 2.69 19.42
C GLU A 68 3.91 3.01 17.94
N ALA A 69 4.75 2.45 17.07
CA ALA A 69 4.67 2.69 15.64
C ALA A 69 3.44 2.00 15.02
N GLN A 70 2.78 2.71 14.11
CA GLN A 70 1.70 2.18 13.28
C GLN A 70 2.21 2.11 11.86
N LEU A 71 2.27 0.90 11.30
CA LEU A 71 3.07 0.66 10.10
C LEU A 71 2.24 0.19 8.92
N ALA A 72 2.71 0.50 7.72
CA ALA A 72 2.28 -0.14 6.48
C ALA A 72 3.52 -0.59 5.71
N GLY A 73 3.51 -1.83 5.23
CA GLY A 73 4.63 -2.44 4.54
C GLY A 73 4.25 -2.98 3.17
N ASP A 74 5.07 -2.68 2.17
CA ASP A 74 4.87 -3.14 0.79
C ASP A 74 6.22 -3.48 0.11
N SER A 75 6.19 -4.43 -0.82
CA SER A 75 7.35 -4.90 -1.58
C SER A 75 7.23 -4.58 -3.06
N ARG A 76 8.35 -4.17 -3.65
CA ARG A 76 8.47 -3.87 -5.07
C ARG A 76 9.63 -4.66 -5.67
N ALA A 77 9.34 -5.47 -6.68
CA ALA A 77 10.36 -6.14 -7.47
C ALA A 77 10.89 -5.24 -8.61
N ASP A 78 12.15 -5.42 -8.98
CA ASP A 78 12.81 -4.70 -10.07
C ASP A 78 12.31 -5.09 -11.47
N SER A 79 11.75 -6.29 -11.61
CA SER A 79 11.15 -6.76 -12.86
C SER A 79 9.91 -7.65 -12.61
N PRO A 80 8.97 -7.72 -13.57
CA PRO A 80 7.84 -8.63 -13.47
C PRO A 80 8.23 -10.11 -13.61
N GLY A 81 7.45 -11.01 -13.02
CA GLY A 81 7.57 -12.46 -13.21
C GLY A 81 8.65 -13.13 -12.36
N PHE A 82 9.08 -14.33 -12.77
CA PHE A 82 10.04 -15.17 -12.04
C PHE A 82 11.51 -14.75 -12.23
N CYS A 83 11.77 -13.63 -12.90
CA CYS A 83 13.12 -13.14 -13.22
C CYS A 83 13.58 -11.98 -12.32
N ALA A 84 12.82 -11.64 -11.28
CA ALA A 84 13.16 -10.57 -10.36
C ALA A 84 14.52 -10.84 -9.68
N LYS A 85 15.44 -9.88 -9.79
CA LYS A 85 16.76 -9.96 -9.15
C LYS A 85 16.79 -9.26 -7.81
N TYR A 86 16.06 -8.15 -7.69
CA TYR A 86 16.01 -7.35 -6.48
C TYR A 86 14.57 -7.07 -6.06
N GLY A 87 14.28 -7.27 -4.78
CA GLY A 87 13.06 -6.85 -4.11
C GLY A 87 13.39 -5.74 -3.11
N THR A 88 12.64 -4.64 -3.14
CA THR A 88 12.73 -3.57 -2.15
C THR A 88 11.48 -3.61 -1.29
N TYR A 89 11.64 -3.85 0.01
CA TYR A 89 10.57 -3.74 1.00
C TYR A 89 10.61 -2.37 1.65
N SER A 90 9.51 -1.62 1.59
CA SER A 90 9.40 -0.30 2.19
C SER A 90 8.48 -0.34 3.39
N LEU A 91 8.88 0.31 4.48
CA LEU A 91 8.09 0.40 5.71
C LEU A 91 7.74 1.87 5.97
N LEU A 92 6.44 2.15 5.94
CA LEU A 92 5.82 3.45 6.17
C LEU A 92 5.31 3.51 7.61
N ASP A 93 5.61 4.58 8.34
CA ASP A 93 4.82 4.93 9.51
C ASP A 93 3.58 5.72 9.07
N THR A 94 2.40 5.19 9.36
CA THR A 94 1.11 5.73 8.88
C THR A 94 0.66 6.95 9.68
N SER A 95 1.14 7.11 10.92
CA SER A 95 0.88 8.28 11.76
C SER A 95 1.69 9.50 11.27
N LEU A 96 2.98 9.29 10.99
CA LEU A 96 3.88 10.34 10.50
C LEU A 96 3.78 10.56 8.98
N ASN A 97 3.23 9.59 8.26
CA ASN A 97 3.22 9.54 6.80
C ASN A 97 4.64 9.70 6.20
N ARG A 98 5.56 8.86 6.71
CA ARG A 98 6.99 8.87 6.32
C ARG A 98 7.51 7.45 6.18
N ILE A 99 8.29 7.19 5.14
CA ILE A 99 9.05 5.93 5.01
C ILE A 99 10.15 5.94 6.08
N ILE A 100 10.08 4.98 6.98
CA ILE A 100 11.02 4.85 8.11
C ILE A 100 12.08 3.81 7.83
N ASP A 101 11.85 2.89 6.89
CA ASP A 101 12.83 1.90 6.48
C ASP A 101 12.64 1.42 5.05
N MET A 102 13.74 1.01 4.43
CA MET A 102 13.78 0.37 3.12
C MET A 102 14.82 -0.75 3.14
N GLN A 103 14.40 -1.97 2.81
CA GLN A 103 15.23 -3.17 2.81
C GLN A 103 15.34 -3.72 1.40
N LEU A 104 16.58 -3.78 0.89
CA LEU A 104 16.88 -4.42 -0.38
C LEU A 104 17.22 -5.89 -0.13
N VAL A 105 16.58 -6.78 -0.89
CA VAL A 105 16.82 -8.22 -0.86
C VAL A 105 17.13 -8.65 -2.29
N GLN A 106 18.27 -9.33 -2.48
CA GLN A 106 18.59 -9.97 -3.74
C GLN A 106 18.00 -11.37 -3.79
N SER A 107 17.49 -11.79 -4.96
CA SER A 107 16.86 -13.10 -5.13
C SER A 107 17.79 -14.28 -4.87
N SER A 108 19.11 -14.13 -4.96
CA SER A 108 20.08 -15.16 -4.57
C SER A 108 20.18 -15.40 -3.07
N GLU A 109 19.65 -14.49 -2.25
CA GLU A 109 19.62 -14.62 -0.78
C GLU A 109 18.43 -15.47 -0.31
N VAL A 110 17.45 -15.72 -1.19
CA VAL A 110 16.18 -16.37 -0.85
C VAL A 110 15.73 -17.32 -1.97
N SER A 111 14.68 -18.11 -1.73
CA SER A 111 14.24 -19.14 -2.68
C SER A 111 13.27 -18.65 -3.77
N SER A 112 12.67 -17.46 -3.62
CA SER A 112 11.68 -16.92 -4.58
C SER A 112 11.42 -15.42 -4.39
N SER A 113 10.68 -14.81 -5.32
CA SER A 113 10.26 -13.41 -5.22
C SER A 113 9.30 -13.14 -4.04
N GLY A 114 8.39 -14.06 -3.72
CA GLY A 114 7.56 -13.98 -2.51
C GLY A 114 8.42 -14.06 -1.23
N ALA A 115 9.48 -14.88 -1.26
CA ALA A 115 10.42 -14.95 -0.16
C ALA A 115 11.21 -13.64 0.03
N MET A 116 11.45 -12.86 -1.03
CA MET A 116 12.09 -11.54 -0.91
C MET A 116 11.23 -10.56 -0.11
N GLU A 117 9.90 -10.56 -0.31
CA GLU A 117 8.99 -9.72 0.48
C GLU A 117 9.02 -10.09 1.96
N LEU A 118 8.90 -11.40 2.27
CA LEU A 118 8.96 -11.87 3.65
C LEU A 118 10.30 -11.53 4.31
N GLU A 119 11.40 -11.74 3.59
CA GLU A 119 12.74 -11.43 4.09
C GLU A 119 12.94 -9.92 4.31
N GLY A 120 12.43 -9.08 3.41
CA GLY A 120 12.43 -7.64 3.57
C GLY A 120 11.66 -7.19 4.81
N LEU A 121 10.47 -7.75 5.04
CA LEU A 121 9.70 -7.51 6.27
C LEU A 121 10.49 -7.92 7.52
N LYS A 122 11.07 -9.12 7.54
CA LYS A 122 11.87 -9.61 8.68
C LYS A 122 13.03 -8.68 9.01
N ARG A 123 13.79 -8.25 8.00
CA ARG A 123 14.90 -7.30 8.16
C ARG A 123 14.40 -5.97 8.74
N ALA A 124 13.27 -5.47 8.24
CA ALA A 124 12.71 -4.22 8.70
C ALA A 124 12.22 -4.30 10.15
N LEU A 125 11.50 -5.36 10.52
CA LEU A 125 11.06 -5.59 11.91
C LEU A 125 12.25 -5.77 12.86
N LYS A 126 13.23 -6.60 12.49
CA LYS A 126 14.45 -6.78 13.27
C LYS A 126 15.16 -5.45 13.51
N ARG A 127 15.22 -4.57 12.49
CA ARG A 127 15.82 -3.24 12.63
C ARG A 127 15.06 -2.35 13.61
N LEU A 128 13.74 -2.46 13.70
CA LEU A 128 12.95 -1.73 14.69
C LEU A 128 13.19 -2.29 16.10
N ASP A 129 13.25 -3.62 16.24
CA ASP A 129 13.56 -4.30 17.50
C ASP A 129 14.95 -3.89 18.01
N ASP A 130 15.98 -3.91 17.14
CA ASP A 130 17.36 -3.49 17.46
C ASP A 130 17.44 -2.02 17.94
N LYS A 131 16.45 -1.21 17.57
CA LYS A 131 16.34 0.21 17.94
C LYS A 131 15.33 0.46 19.06
N ASN A 132 14.80 -0.60 19.67
CA ASN A 132 13.79 -0.55 20.73
C ASN A 132 12.54 0.26 20.34
N ILE A 133 12.10 0.15 19.08
CA ILE A 133 10.84 0.73 18.64
C ILE A 133 9.73 -0.30 18.81
N SER A 134 8.76 -0.01 19.68
CA SER A 134 7.55 -0.82 19.80
C SER A 134 6.68 -0.65 18.54
N VAL A 135 6.12 -1.73 18.04
CA VAL A 135 5.22 -1.74 16.89
C VAL A 135 3.85 -2.19 17.36
N ARG A 136 2.85 -1.31 17.27
CA ARG A 136 1.48 -1.62 17.66
C ARG A 136 0.77 -2.47 16.61
N GLU A 137 0.84 -2.00 15.37
CA GLU A 137 0.13 -2.61 14.26
C GLU A 137 0.89 -2.44 12.95
N ILE A 138 0.69 -3.40 12.05
CA ILE A 138 1.22 -3.35 10.69
C ILE A 138 0.14 -3.78 9.68
N VAL A 139 0.01 -3.00 8.62
CA VAL A 139 -0.82 -3.30 7.45
C VAL A 139 0.09 -3.83 6.33
N THR A 140 -0.24 -4.98 5.75
CA THR A 140 0.49 -5.52 4.60
C THR A 140 -0.45 -5.99 3.49
N ASP A 141 0.13 -6.37 2.36
CA ASP A 141 -0.57 -7.08 1.30
C ASP A 141 -1.09 -8.47 1.72
N ARG A 142 -1.92 -9.08 0.86
CA ARG A 142 -2.45 -10.45 1.02
C ARG A 142 -1.39 -11.53 0.74
N HIS A 143 -0.18 -11.35 1.25
CA HIS A 143 0.90 -12.31 1.08
C HIS A 143 0.83 -13.42 2.14
N VAL A 144 0.65 -14.66 1.68
CA VAL A 144 0.40 -15.83 2.55
C VAL A 144 1.55 -16.08 3.52
N GLN A 145 2.80 -15.95 3.06
CA GLN A 145 3.96 -16.22 3.91
C GLN A 145 4.14 -15.13 4.98
N VAL A 146 3.91 -13.86 4.63
CA VAL A 146 3.90 -12.74 5.59
C VAL A 146 2.84 -12.95 6.65
N ARG A 147 1.60 -13.25 6.25
CA ARG A 147 0.51 -13.54 7.20
C ARG A 147 0.85 -14.70 8.14
N SER A 148 1.41 -15.79 7.61
CA SER A 148 1.82 -16.93 8.43
C SER A 148 2.93 -16.54 9.41
N HIS A 149 3.92 -15.78 8.95
CA HIS A 149 5.04 -15.34 9.76
C HIS A 149 4.59 -14.42 10.89
N MET A 150 3.78 -13.40 10.61
CA MET A 150 3.24 -12.47 11.62
C MET A 150 2.47 -13.23 12.69
N ARG A 151 1.56 -14.13 12.30
CA ARG A 151 0.78 -14.93 13.25
C ARG A 151 1.64 -15.82 14.16
N GLN A 152 2.70 -16.43 13.62
CA GLN A 152 3.50 -17.41 14.35
C GLN A 152 4.64 -16.79 15.17
N HIS A 153 5.24 -15.69 14.67
CA HIS A 153 6.48 -15.14 15.23
C HIS A 153 6.32 -13.74 15.80
N ARG A 154 5.27 -13.00 15.41
CA ARG A 154 4.97 -11.66 15.91
C ARG A 154 3.50 -11.51 16.35
N PRO A 155 2.97 -12.38 17.24
CA PRO A 155 1.60 -12.27 17.74
C PRO A 155 1.38 -11.04 18.61
N ASP A 156 2.47 -10.40 19.06
CA ASP A 156 2.50 -9.11 19.76
C ASP A 156 2.06 -7.94 18.87
N ILE A 157 2.24 -8.02 17.56
CA ILE A 157 1.85 -6.97 16.61
C ILE A 157 0.47 -7.29 16.03
N ALA A 158 -0.45 -6.32 16.10
CA ALA A 158 -1.72 -6.43 15.39
C ALA A 158 -1.50 -6.36 13.86
N HIS A 159 -1.71 -7.49 13.17
CA HIS A 159 -1.52 -7.59 11.71
C HIS A 159 -2.84 -7.41 10.96
N TYR A 160 -2.86 -6.43 10.05
CA TYR A 160 -3.98 -6.15 9.17
C TYR A 160 -3.61 -6.32 7.69
N ILE A 161 -4.64 -6.52 6.87
CA ILE A 161 -4.50 -6.59 5.41
C ILE A 161 -4.94 -5.24 4.83
N ASP A 162 -4.22 -4.76 3.82
CA ASP A 162 -4.62 -3.56 3.08
C ASP A 162 -6.02 -3.73 2.46
N ALA A 163 -6.93 -2.87 2.91
CA ALA A 163 -8.32 -2.82 2.49
C ALA A 163 -8.47 -2.56 0.99
N TRP A 164 -7.49 -1.90 0.34
CA TRP A 164 -7.50 -1.67 -1.10
C TRP A 164 -7.62 -2.96 -1.90
N HIS A 165 -6.93 -4.03 -1.47
CA HIS A 165 -7.00 -5.33 -2.15
C HIS A 165 -8.38 -5.99 -2.07
N VAL A 166 -9.09 -5.76 -0.97
CA VAL A 166 -10.47 -6.24 -0.78
C VAL A 166 -11.40 -5.43 -1.68
N ALA A 167 -11.32 -4.10 -1.64
CA ALA A 167 -12.11 -3.20 -2.48
C ALA A 167 -11.88 -3.48 -3.97
N LYS A 168 -10.63 -3.67 -4.40
CA LYS A 168 -10.27 -4.04 -5.77
C LYS A 168 -10.88 -5.38 -6.19
N GLY A 169 -10.83 -6.39 -5.31
CA GLY A 169 -11.43 -7.70 -5.56
C GLY A 169 -12.95 -7.61 -5.68
N LEU A 170 -13.59 -6.87 -4.78
CA LEU A 170 -15.02 -6.60 -4.81
C LEU A 170 -15.43 -5.89 -6.11
N LYS A 171 -14.70 -4.82 -6.49
CA LYS A 171 -14.95 -4.08 -7.73
C LYS A 171 -14.90 -5.00 -8.96
N LYS A 172 -13.90 -5.88 -9.05
CA LYS A 172 -13.81 -6.85 -10.16
C LYS A 172 -15.01 -7.80 -10.22
N LYS A 173 -15.49 -8.27 -9.07
CA LYS A 173 -16.69 -9.13 -9.01
C LYS A 173 -17.95 -8.39 -9.46
N LEU A 174 -18.11 -7.14 -9.01
CA LEU A 174 -19.24 -6.28 -9.41
C LEU A 174 -19.20 -6.00 -10.92
N GLN A 175 -18.01 -5.71 -11.48
CA GLN A 175 -17.84 -5.52 -12.93
C GLN A 175 -18.19 -6.77 -13.73
N ALA A 176 -17.78 -7.95 -13.26
CA ALA A 176 -18.15 -9.20 -13.91
C ALA A 176 -19.67 -9.42 -13.87
N ALA A 177 -20.31 -9.13 -12.73
CA ALA A 177 -21.75 -9.25 -12.56
C ALA A 177 -22.52 -8.23 -13.43
N SER A 178 -22.05 -6.98 -13.56
CA SER A 178 -22.73 -5.96 -14.36
C SER A 178 -22.76 -6.30 -15.86
N CYS A 179 -21.80 -7.08 -16.34
CA CYS A 179 -21.76 -7.56 -17.73
C CYS A 179 -22.75 -8.69 -18.02
N SER A 180 -23.39 -9.28 -17.01
CA SER A 180 -24.42 -10.30 -17.22
C SER A 180 -25.71 -9.69 -17.76
N ARG A 181 -26.42 -10.45 -18.60
CA ARG A 181 -27.68 -9.98 -19.22
C ARG A 181 -28.69 -9.59 -18.14
N GLY A 182 -29.18 -8.36 -18.21
CA GLY A 182 -30.13 -7.81 -17.24
C GLY A 182 -29.50 -7.17 -15.99
N CYS A 183 -28.18 -7.23 -15.81
CA CYS A 183 -27.51 -6.80 -14.57
C CYS A 183 -26.81 -5.41 -14.66
N GLY A 184 -27.06 -4.63 -15.72
CA GLY A 184 -26.39 -3.35 -15.95
C GLY A 184 -26.56 -2.32 -14.80
N VAL A 185 -27.63 -2.43 -14.01
CA VAL A 185 -27.86 -1.58 -12.83
C VAL A 185 -26.73 -1.67 -11.78
N ILE A 186 -26.00 -2.80 -11.73
CA ILE A 186 -24.86 -2.98 -10.81
C ILE A 186 -23.78 -1.93 -11.06
N GLU A 187 -23.58 -1.53 -12.32
CA GLU A 187 -22.59 -0.51 -12.67
C GLU A 187 -22.92 0.86 -12.05
N GLU A 188 -24.21 1.23 -11.98
CA GLU A 188 -24.69 2.45 -11.33
C GLU A 188 -24.42 2.44 -9.80
N TRP A 189 -24.43 1.26 -9.19
CA TRP A 189 -24.20 1.08 -7.75
C TRP A 189 -22.74 0.87 -7.36
N MET A 190 -21.89 0.45 -8.30
CA MET A 190 -20.53 -0.01 -8.02
C MET A 190 -19.72 0.99 -7.17
N THR A 191 -19.73 2.28 -7.54
CA THR A 191 -19.00 3.31 -6.77
C THR A 191 -19.55 3.45 -5.35
N SER A 192 -20.87 3.44 -5.18
CA SER A 192 -21.53 3.55 -3.87
C SER A 192 -21.19 2.35 -2.98
N ILE A 193 -21.21 1.14 -3.55
CA ILE A 193 -20.85 -0.10 -2.86
C ILE A 193 -19.38 -0.07 -2.40
N ILE A 194 -18.45 0.34 -3.26
CA ILE A 194 -17.03 0.44 -2.90
C ILE A 194 -16.79 1.52 -1.83
N ASN A 195 -17.49 2.65 -1.92
CA ASN A 195 -17.40 3.70 -0.91
C ASN A 195 -17.96 3.23 0.45
N GLN A 196 -19.07 2.49 0.45
CA GLN A 196 -19.61 1.90 1.67
C GLN A 196 -18.63 0.93 2.33
N PHE A 197 -17.84 0.19 1.52
CA PHE A 197 -16.82 -0.73 2.05
C PHE A 197 -15.75 0.06 2.81
N TYR A 198 -15.20 1.11 2.19
CA TYR A 198 -14.22 1.96 2.85
C TYR A 198 -14.79 2.70 4.05
N PHE A 199 -16.06 3.13 4.00
CA PHE A 199 -16.74 3.72 5.14
C PHE A 199 -16.81 2.75 6.31
N ALA A 200 -17.27 1.52 6.09
CA ALA A 200 -17.33 0.48 7.11
C ALA A 200 -15.98 0.23 7.79
N VAL A 201 -14.93 0.02 6.99
CA VAL A 201 -13.55 -0.20 7.49
C VAL A 201 -13.04 1.02 8.27
N LYS A 202 -13.26 2.23 7.74
CA LYS A 202 -12.81 3.48 8.36
C LYS A 202 -13.49 3.74 9.71
N ILE A 203 -14.80 3.55 9.78
CA ILE A 203 -15.55 3.78 11.02
C ILE A 203 -15.17 2.75 12.07
N ALA A 204 -15.08 1.47 11.69
CA ALA A 204 -14.63 0.43 12.60
C ALA A 204 -13.22 0.72 13.16
N GLY A 205 -12.27 1.11 12.30
CA GLY A 205 -10.92 1.50 12.72
C GLY A 205 -10.84 2.70 13.67
N ARG A 206 -11.87 3.56 13.69
CA ARG A 206 -11.95 4.74 14.58
C ARG A 206 -12.63 4.45 15.92
N ARG A 207 -13.61 3.55 15.94
CA ARG A 207 -14.46 3.31 17.11
C ARG A 207 -13.91 2.25 18.06
N VAL A 208 -13.19 1.26 17.54
CA VAL A 208 -12.71 0.12 18.33
C VAL A 208 -11.22 -0.13 18.13
N HIS A 209 -10.58 -0.61 19.20
CA HIS A 209 -9.12 -0.66 19.29
C HIS A 209 -8.54 -2.04 19.05
N THR A 210 -9.33 -3.11 19.22
CA THR A 210 -8.87 -4.48 18.95
C THR A 210 -9.14 -4.91 17.52
N ALA A 211 -8.33 -5.83 16.98
CA ALA A 211 -8.53 -6.34 15.63
C ALA A 211 -9.85 -7.10 15.44
N ALA A 212 -10.30 -7.85 16.46
CA ALA A 212 -11.54 -8.62 16.41
C ALA A 212 -12.76 -7.70 16.33
N GLU A 213 -12.87 -6.73 17.25
CA GLU A 213 -13.97 -5.76 17.27
C GLU A 213 -14.01 -4.93 15.99
N ARG A 214 -12.84 -4.53 15.44
CA ARG A 214 -12.77 -3.81 14.15
C ARG A 214 -13.41 -4.63 13.02
N GLY A 215 -13.15 -5.94 13.00
CA GLY A 215 -13.75 -6.85 12.02
C GLY A 215 -15.26 -6.95 12.18
N GLU A 216 -15.73 -7.21 13.40
CA GLU A 216 -17.15 -7.35 13.72
C GLU A 216 -17.94 -6.08 13.40
N LEU A 217 -17.45 -4.91 13.83
CA LEU A 217 -18.10 -3.64 13.57
C LEU A 217 -18.09 -3.30 12.06
N ALA A 218 -16.99 -3.56 11.34
CA ALA A 218 -16.96 -3.36 9.90
C ALA A 218 -18.00 -4.23 9.18
N VAL A 219 -18.19 -5.48 9.62
CA VAL A 219 -19.25 -6.36 9.08
C VAL A 219 -20.63 -5.83 9.43
N ALA A 220 -20.86 -5.39 10.67
CA ALA A 220 -22.14 -4.82 11.10
C ALA A 220 -22.54 -3.57 10.29
N ILE A 221 -21.59 -2.70 9.95
CA ILE A 221 -21.82 -1.52 9.08
C ILE A 221 -22.04 -1.93 7.60
N TRP A 222 -21.41 -3.01 7.17
CA TRP A 222 -21.45 -3.49 5.79
C TRP A 222 -22.76 -4.20 5.45
N LEU A 223 -23.28 -5.04 6.36
CA LEU A 223 -24.44 -5.91 6.11
C LEU A 223 -25.72 -5.16 5.65
N PRO A 224 -26.08 -3.98 6.21
CA PRO A 224 -27.23 -3.20 5.76
C PRO A 224 -27.21 -2.80 4.28
N LEU A 225 -26.05 -2.82 3.61
CA LEU A 225 -25.92 -2.48 2.19
C LEU A 225 -26.91 -3.28 1.31
N LEU A 226 -27.15 -4.55 1.62
CA LEU A 226 -28.06 -5.39 0.84
C LEU A 226 -29.52 -4.90 0.93
N ASN A 227 -29.93 -4.35 2.06
CA ASN A 227 -31.23 -3.70 2.21
C ASN A 227 -31.24 -2.36 1.48
N HIS A 228 -30.17 -1.57 1.64
CA HIS A 228 -30.07 -0.24 1.04
C HIS A 228 -30.18 -0.29 -0.49
N VAL A 229 -29.54 -1.24 -1.18
CA VAL A 229 -29.66 -1.36 -2.65
C VAL A 229 -31.08 -1.76 -3.12
N GLN A 230 -31.95 -2.20 -2.22
CA GLN A 230 -33.36 -2.53 -2.46
C GLN A 230 -34.33 -1.40 -2.08
N ASP A 231 -33.83 -0.20 -1.82
CA ASP A 231 -34.63 0.93 -1.30
C ASP A 231 -35.21 0.70 0.10
N LYS A 232 -34.60 -0.21 0.88
CA LYS A 232 -34.95 -0.41 2.29
C LYS A 232 -33.94 0.34 3.14
N HIS A 233 -34.38 1.41 3.80
CA HIS A 233 -33.52 2.33 4.57
C HIS A 233 -33.66 2.21 6.10
N CYS A 234 -34.54 1.33 6.58
CA CYS A 234 -34.82 1.14 8.00
C CYS A 234 -34.98 -0.35 8.35
N GLY A 235 -34.99 -0.66 9.65
CA GLY A 235 -35.21 -2.01 10.16
C GLY A 235 -34.05 -2.98 9.92
N HIS A 236 -32.82 -2.48 9.79
CA HIS A 236 -31.63 -3.32 9.66
C HIS A 236 -31.25 -3.93 11.01
N SER A 237 -30.54 -5.06 10.99
CA SER A 237 -29.98 -5.66 12.20
C SER A 237 -28.70 -4.95 12.64
N GLY A 238 -28.47 -4.89 13.96
CA GLY A 238 -27.26 -4.32 14.56
C GLY A 238 -27.34 -2.82 14.85
N GLU A 239 -26.18 -2.19 15.09
CA GLU A 239 -26.09 -0.77 15.48
C GLU A 239 -26.57 0.21 14.40
N TYR A 240 -26.65 -0.23 13.14
CA TYR A 240 -27.02 0.59 11.99
C TYR A 240 -28.43 0.25 11.51
N ALA A 241 -29.41 0.36 12.41
CA ALA A 241 -30.81 0.02 12.14
C ALA A 241 -31.46 0.87 11.03
N ASN A 242 -30.96 2.08 10.79
CA ASN A 242 -31.43 3.00 9.76
C ASN A 242 -30.24 3.58 8.97
N CYS A 243 -30.47 3.91 7.70
CA CYS A 243 -29.49 4.61 6.87
C CYS A 243 -29.32 6.08 7.33
N GLU A 244 -28.08 6.58 7.35
CA GLU A 244 -27.72 7.91 7.89
C GLU A 244 -27.68 9.03 6.83
N HIS A 245 -28.27 8.82 5.66
CA HIS A 245 -28.33 9.84 4.60
C HIS A 245 -29.71 10.51 4.55
N GLY A 246 -29.75 11.74 4.03
CA GLY A 246 -31.01 12.40 3.66
C GLY A 246 -31.59 11.83 2.35
N ASP A 247 -32.46 12.59 1.70
CA ASP A 247 -33.09 12.14 0.46
C ASP A 247 -32.07 11.82 -0.63
N LEU A 248 -32.28 10.68 -1.29
CA LEU A 248 -31.47 10.24 -2.41
C LEU A 248 -32.01 10.79 -3.72
N LEU A 249 -31.10 11.14 -4.62
CA LEU A 249 -31.47 11.41 -6.01
C LEU A 249 -32.13 10.17 -6.65
N PRO A 250 -33.04 10.36 -7.63
CA PRO A 250 -33.65 9.26 -8.35
C PRO A 250 -32.59 8.30 -8.90
N ARG A 251 -32.72 7.01 -8.57
CA ARG A 251 -31.80 5.96 -8.99
C ARG A 251 -32.52 4.64 -9.19
N LYS A 252 -31.92 3.74 -9.97
CA LYS A 252 -32.45 2.39 -10.17
C LYS A 252 -32.09 1.53 -8.96
N TRP A 253 -33.01 0.68 -8.54
CA TRP A 253 -32.83 -0.22 -7.39
C TRP A 253 -32.63 -1.67 -7.84
N ILE A 254 -32.02 -2.47 -6.97
CA ILE A 254 -31.78 -3.90 -7.19
C ILE A 254 -32.79 -4.66 -6.35
N PHE A 255 -33.75 -5.35 -6.96
CA PHE A 255 -34.83 -6.05 -6.23
C PHE A 255 -34.57 -7.56 -6.09
N LEU A 256 -34.96 -8.11 -4.95
CA LEU A 256 -35.05 -9.55 -4.68
C LEU A 256 -35.86 -10.26 -5.79
N GLY A 257 -35.35 -11.38 -6.30
CA GLY A 257 -36.03 -12.19 -7.32
C GLY A 257 -35.80 -11.76 -8.77
N THR A 258 -34.98 -10.72 -9.01
CA THR A 258 -34.46 -10.41 -10.34
C THR A 258 -33.24 -11.27 -10.65
N SER A 259 -32.85 -11.42 -11.92
CA SER A 259 -31.61 -12.11 -12.33
C SER A 259 -30.32 -11.47 -11.77
N ILE A 260 -30.45 -10.34 -11.08
CA ILE A 260 -29.39 -9.49 -10.55
C ILE A 260 -29.11 -9.82 -9.07
N TYR A 261 -30.11 -10.36 -8.35
CA TYR A 261 -30.07 -10.60 -6.91
C TYR A 261 -29.57 -12.01 -6.56
#